data_AF-A0A0S8B3I0-F1
#
_entry.id   AF-A0A0S8B3I0-F1
#
_cell.length_a   1.000
_cell.length_b   1.000
_cell.length_c   1.000
_cell.angle_alpha   90.00
_cell.angle_beta   90.00
_cell.angle_gamma   90.00
#
_symmetry.space_group_name_H-M   'P 1'
#
loop_
_entity.id
_entity.type
_entity.pdbx_description
1 polymer ?
#
loop_
_entity_poly.entity_id
_entity_poly.type
_entity_poly.pdbx_seq_one_letter_code
_entity_poly.pdbx_strand_id
1 'polypeptide(L)'
;LHPSVEQRLALWAKANGCDAALQAIGEREWTDAAGHGHTATLLRYAGCRVETALWRLSGAGHVWPGGRLDYLPSLLGPGTRVIDANAEMWRFFQRHPLGASPDANAAGLETRQARN
;
A
#
# COMPACT_ATOMS: atom_id res chain seq x y z
N LEU A 1 14.08 -18.78 5.29
CA LEU A 1 14.37 -17.74 4.28
C LEU A 1 13.05 -17.11 3.85
N HIS A 2 12.96 -15.78 3.91
CA HIS A 2 11.77 -15.06 3.43
C HIS A 2 11.94 -14.71 1.95
N PRO A 3 10.88 -14.86 1.13
CA PRO A 3 10.93 -14.45 -0.28
C PRO A 3 11.16 -12.94 -0.42
N SER A 4 11.75 -12.52 -1.54
CA SER A 4 11.91 -11.10 -1.85
C SER A 4 10.57 -10.39 -2.02
N VAL A 5 10.57 -9.06 -2.00
CA VAL A 5 9.36 -8.26 -2.23
C VAL A 5 8.78 -8.56 -3.61
N GLU A 6 9.63 -8.69 -4.63
CA GLU A 6 9.24 -9.01 -6.01
C GLU A 6 8.59 -10.39 -6.09
N GLN A 7 9.17 -11.39 -5.42
CA GLN A 7 8.60 -12.74 -5.37
C GLN A 7 7.23 -12.73 -4.68
N ARG A 8 7.06 -11.99 -3.57
CA ARG A 8 5.76 -11.87 -2.88
C ARG A 8 4.72 -11.17 -3.74
N LEU A 9 5.10 -10.07 -4.38
CA LEU A 9 4.21 -9.29 -5.21
C LEU A 9 3.74 -10.09 -6.44
N ALA A 10 4.62 -10.89 -7.06
CA ALA A 10 4.25 -11.78 -8.16
C ALA A 10 3.24 -12.86 -7.72
N LEU A 11 3.39 -13.43 -6.52
CA LEU A 11 2.42 -14.38 -5.97
C LEU A 11 1.05 -13.73 -5.75
N TRP A 12 1.01 -12.50 -5.22
CA TRP A 12 -0.25 -11.75 -5.05
C TRP A 12 -0.87 -11.38 -6.39
N ALA A 13 -0.09 -10.90 -7.36
CA ALA A 13 -0.58 -10.56 -8.69
C ALA A 13 -1.22 -11.78 -9.38
N LYS A 14 -0.59 -12.96 -9.27
CA LYS A 14 -1.17 -14.22 -9.76
C LYS A 14 -2.50 -14.55 -9.08
N ALA A 15 -2.57 -14.47 -7.75
CA ALA A 15 -3.80 -14.72 -7.00
C ALA A 15 -4.92 -13.72 -7.36
N ASN A 16 -4.54 -12.48 -7.66
CA ASN A 16 -5.44 -11.39 -8.03
C ASN A 16 -5.77 -11.34 -9.53
N GLY A 17 -5.30 -12.33 -10.31
CA GLY A 17 -5.66 -12.50 -11.72
C GLY A 17 -5.07 -11.45 -12.65
N CYS A 18 -3.89 -10.91 -12.33
CA CYS A 18 -3.17 -10.00 -13.21
C CYS A 18 -2.51 -10.76 -14.38
N ASP A 19 -2.51 -10.17 -15.57
CA ASP A 19 -2.01 -10.76 -16.82
C ASP A 19 -0.77 -10.06 -17.41
N ALA A 20 -0.48 -8.84 -16.94
CA ALA A 20 0.63 -8.02 -17.41
C ALA A 20 1.84 -8.04 -16.45
N ALA A 21 2.97 -7.53 -16.91
CA ALA A 21 4.11 -7.23 -16.05
C ALA A 21 3.82 -6.00 -15.15
N LEU A 22 4.56 -5.90 -14.04
CA LEU A 22 4.52 -4.73 -13.16
C LEU A 22 5.07 -3.50 -13.89
N GLN A 23 4.33 -2.39 -13.88
CA GLN A 23 4.71 -1.15 -14.58
C GLN A 23 4.75 0.04 -13.62
N ALA A 24 5.73 0.93 -13.79
CA ALA A 24 5.73 2.22 -13.11
C ALA A 24 4.65 3.12 -13.70
N ILE A 25 3.76 3.65 -12.86
CA ILE A 25 2.62 4.48 -13.27
C ILE A 25 2.63 5.87 -12.61
N GLY A 26 3.62 6.15 -11.76
CA GLY A 26 3.77 7.44 -11.12
C GLY A 26 5.07 7.51 -10.32
N GLU A 27 5.56 8.72 -10.16
CA GLU A 27 6.77 9.02 -9.38
C GLU A 27 6.53 10.28 -8.55
N ARG A 28 7.17 10.31 -7.38
CA ARG A 28 7.22 11.47 -6.50
C ARG A 28 8.64 11.62 -5.99
N GLU A 29 9.03 12.87 -5.77
CA GLU A 29 10.36 13.21 -5.28
C GLU A 29 10.23 14.16 -4.10
N TRP A 30 11.19 14.07 -3.18
CA TRP A 30 11.34 14.96 -2.05
C TRP A 30 12.80 15.04 -1.65
N THR A 31 13.29 16.24 -1.37
CA THR A 31 14.66 16.46 -0.89
C THR A 31 14.63 16.80 0.59
N ASP A 32 15.49 16.15 1.38
CA ASP A 32 15.60 16.44 2.81
C ASP A 32 16.34 17.77 3.09
N ALA A 33 16.41 18.15 4.37
CA ALA A 33 17.10 19.38 4.78
C ALA A 33 18.62 19.35 4.55
N ALA A 34 19.21 18.17 4.39
CA ALA A 34 20.62 17.99 4.08
C ALA A 34 20.90 17.93 2.56
N GLY A 35 19.86 18.03 1.72
CA GLY A 35 20.00 18.00 0.27
C GLY A 35 19.97 16.59 -0.34
N HIS A 36 19.67 15.55 0.43
CA HIS A 36 19.55 14.19 -0.09
C HIS A 36 18.20 13.98 -0.78
N GLY A 37 18.22 13.41 -1.99
CA GLY A 37 17.02 13.10 -2.75
C GLY A 37 16.35 11.79 -2.29
N HIS A 38 15.03 11.83 -2.16
CA HIS A 38 14.18 10.67 -1.93
C HIS A 38 13.20 10.55 -3.10
N THR A 39 13.00 9.33 -3.59
CA THR A 39 11.98 9.06 -4.62
C THR A 39 11.01 7.99 -4.16
N ALA A 40 9.79 8.06 -4.66
CA ALA A 40 8.78 7.02 -4.54
C ALA A 40 8.19 6.73 -5.91
N THR A 41 8.37 5.52 -6.40
CA THR A 41 7.75 5.05 -7.64
C THR A 41 6.54 4.19 -7.31
N LEU A 42 5.37 4.55 -7.83
CA LEU A 42 4.19 3.69 -7.78
C LEU A 42 4.25 2.73 -8.95
N LEU A 43 4.31 1.44 -8.64
CA LEU A 43 4.22 0.37 -9.61
C LEU A 43 2.88 -0.36 -9.48
N ARG A 44 2.28 -0.75 -10.61
CA ARG A 44 0.99 -1.46 -10.64
C ARG A 44 1.00 -2.55 -11.69
N TYR A 45 0.34 -3.66 -11.39
CA TYR A 45 -0.02 -4.66 -12.40
C TYR A 45 -1.27 -4.21 -13.17
N ALA A 46 -1.30 -4.45 -14.48
CA ALA A 46 -2.49 -4.23 -15.31
C ALA A 46 -3.31 -5.53 -15.46
N GLY A 47 -4.55 -5.38 -15.97
CA GLY A 47 -5.47 -6.49 -16.26
C GLY A 47 -5.86 -7.37 -15.07
N CYS A 48 -5.69 -6.86 -13.84
CA CYS A 48 -6.04 -7.61 -12.64
C CYS A 48 -7.54 -7.62 -12.39
N ARG A 49 -8.05 -8.72 -11.82
CA ARG A 49 -9.38 -8.77 -11.19
C ARG A 49 -9.43 -7.98 -9.89
N VAL A 50 -8.32 -7.97 -9.13
CA VAL A 50 -8.16 -7.18 -7.90
C VAL A 50 -6.86 -6.37 -7.99
N GLU A 51 -6.89 -5.08 -7.68
CA GLU A 51 -5.71 -4.20 -7.83
C GLU A 51 -4.53 -4.71 -6.99
N THR A 52 -3.35 -4.79 -7.62
CA THR A 52 -2.08 -5.09 -6.94
C THR A 52 -1.07 -4.00 -7.30
N ALA A 53 -0.58 -3.28 -6.28
CA ALA A 53 0.32 -2.15 -6.43
C ALA A 53 1.47 -2.19 -5.40
N LEU A 54 2.57 -1.54 -5.73
CA LEU A 54 3.76 -1.38 -4.90
C LEU A 54 4.21 0.08 -4.92
N TRP A 55 4.39 0.70 -3.76
CA TRP A 55 5.23 1.89 -3.64
C TRP A 55 6.67 1.46 -3.36
N ARG A 56 7.59 1.74 -4.28
CA ARG A 56 9.03 1.51 -4.10
C ARG A 56 9.70 2.83 -3.76
N LEU A 57 10.37 2.89 -2.61
CA LEU A 57 11.05 4.09 -2.14
C LEU A 57 12.56 3.93 -2.28
N SER A 58 13.23 5.01 -2.67
CA SER A 58 14.70 5.13 -2.72
C SER A 58 15.15 6.33 -1.89
N GLY A 59 16.32 6.24 -1.27
CA GLY A 59 16.89 7.29 -0.40
C GLY A 59 16.30 7.32 1.02
N ALA A 60 15.07 6.84 1.23
CA ALA A 60 14.49 6.68 2.55
C ALA A 60 15.14 5.51 3.32
N GLY A 61 15.25 5.66 4.65
CA GLY A 61 15.65 4.61 5.56
C GLY A 61 14.55 3.59 5.86
N HIS A 62 14.84 2.66 6.78
CA HIS A 62 13.91 1.69 7.37
C HIS A 62 12.98 2.35 8.40
N VAL A 63 12.21 3.33 7.94
CA VAL A 63 11.29 4.16 8.74
C VAL A 63 9.88 4.10 8.17
N TRP A 64 8.91 4.65 8.90
CA TRP A 64 7.54 4.83 8.39
C TRP A 64 7.45 6.09 7.51
N PRO A 65 7.13 6.00 6.21
CA PRO A 65 7.01 7.17 5.34
C PRO A 65 5.88 8.10 5.79
N GLY A 66 6.17 9.40 5.89
CA GLY A 66 5.25 10.42 6.44
C GLY A 66 5.24 10.48 7.97
N GLY A 67 5.98 9.59 8.64
CA GLY A 67 6.16 9.61 10.09
C GLY A 67 7.20 10.65 10.56
N ARG A 68 7.71 10.43 11.78
CA ARG A 68 8.79 11.26 12.34
C ARG A 68 10.06 11.15 11.50
N LEU A 69 10.64 12.29 11.16
CA LEU A 69 11.83 12.35 10.31
C LEU A 69 13.14 11.96 11.00
N ASP A 70 13.21 12.13 12.32
CA ASP A 70 14.40 12.04 13.16
C ASP A 70 14.37 10.81 14.09
N TYR A 71 13.61 9.78 13.74
CA TYR A 71 13.44 8.61 14.59
C TYR A 71 14.60 7.61 14.41
N LEU A 72 15.50 7.55 15.40
CA LEU A 72 16.67 6.66 15.43
C LEU A 72 17.49 6.65 14.11
N PRO A 73 17.92 7.83 13.60
CA PRO A 73 18.50 7.94 12.26
C PRO A 73 19.80 7.14 12.09
N SER A 74 20.56 6.90 13.16
CA SER A 74 21.79 6.09 13.11
C SER A 74 21.53 4.59 12.91
N LEU A 75 20.33 4.09 13.23
CA LEU A 75 19.96 2.68 13.08
C LEU A 75 19.05 2.46 11.88
N LEU A 76 18.07 3.34 11.70
CA LEU A 76 17.03 3.19 10.70
C LEU A 76 17.30 3.98 9.43
N GLY A 77 18.29 4.88 9.42
CA GLY A 77 18.54 5.77 8.29
C GLY A 77 17.56 6.96 8.25
N PRO A 78 17.56 7.74 7.15
CA PRO A 78 16.83 9.00 7.09
C PRO A 78 15.31 8.80 6.99
N GLY A 79 14.56 9.62 7.71
CA GLY A 79 13.11 9.73 7.53
C GLY A 79 12.73 10.26 6.14
N THR A 80 11.44 10.16 5.76
CA THR A 80 10.99 10.69 4.47
C THR A 80 9.58 11.28 4.50
N ARG A 81 9.37 12.34 3.71
CA ARG A 81 8.06 12.91 3.37
C ARG A 81 7.65 12.68 1.91
N VAL A 82 8.40 11.87 1.16
CA VAL A 82 8.12 11.63 -0.27
C VAL A 82 6.71 11.07 -0.50
N ILE A 83 6.23 10.28 0.46
CA ILE A 83 4.83 9.87 0.60
C ILE A 83 4.45 9.80 2.10
N ASP A 84 3.15 9.84 2.38
CA ASP A 84 2.57 9.42 3.66
C ASP A 84 1.95 8.03 3.49
N ALA A 85 2.52 7.03 4.16
CA ALA A 85 2.07 5.64 4.00
C ALA A 85 0.64 5.41 4.52
N ASN A 86 0.21 6.13 5.57
CA ASN A 86 -1.15 6.01 6.09
C ASN A 86 -2.15 6.54 5.07
N ALA A 87 -1.88 7.71 4.48
CA ALA A 87 -2.72 8.30 3.46
C ALA A 87 -2.80 7.42 2.21
N GLU A 88 -1.68 6.85 1.75
CA GLU A 88 -1.66 5.96 0.59
C GLU A 88 -2.43 4.65 0.83
N MET A 89 -2.25 4.02 2.00
CA MET A 89 -3.03 2.83 2.38
C MET A 89 -4.51 3.16 2.49
N TRP A 90 -4.88 4.28 3.11
CA TRP A 90 -6.27 4.70 3.24
C TRP A 90 -6.92 4.92 1.88
N ARG A 91 -6.25 5.66 0.99
CA ARG A 91 -6.71 5.87 -0.40
C ARG A 91 -6.89 4.55 -1.14
N PHE A 92 -6.00 3.57 -0.94
CA PHE A 92 -6.13 2.25 -1.55
C PHE A 92 -7.41 1.57 -1.05
N PHE A 93 -7.58 1.39 0.26
CA PHE A 93 -8.74 0.68 0.81
C PHE A 93 -10.08 1.40 0.56
N GLN A 94 -10.10 2.73 0.48
CA GLN A 94 -11.32 3.47 0.09
C GLN A 94 -11.79 3.15 -1.33
N ARG A 95 -10.86 2.86 -2.25
CA ARG A 95 -11.20 2.42 -3.62
C ARG A 95 -11.48 0.92 -3.73
N HIS A 96 -11.13 0.15 -2.69
CA HIS A 96 -11.32 -1.30 -2.58
C HIS A 96 -12.13 -1.66 -1.33
N PRO A 97 -13.36 -1.16 -1.17
CA PRO A 97 -14.18 -1.53 -0.03
C PRO A 97 -14.45 -3.04 -0.06
N LEU A 98 -14.44 -3.67 1.12
CA LEU A 98 -14.97 -5.03 1.25
C LEU A 98 -16.46 -4.98 0.90
N GLY A 99 -16.85 -5.62 -0.19
CA GLY A 99 -18.27 -5.79 -0.52
C GLY A 99 -18.98 -6.50 0.64
N ALA A 100 -20.25 -6.18 0.88
CA ALA A 100 -21.05 -6.98 1.78
C ALA A 100 -21.10 -8.41 1.24
N SER A 101 -20.63 -9.40 2.01
CA SER A 101 -20.95 -10.79 1.72
C SER A 101 -22.48 -10.92 1.62
N PRO A 102 -23.02 -11.68 0.65
CA PRO A 102 -24.45 -11.96 0.58
C PRO A 102 -25.02 -12.45 1.94
N ASP A 103 -24.18 -13.15 2.72
CA ASP A 103 -24.53 -13.73 4.02
C ASP A 103 -24.59 -12.70 5.18
N ALA A 104 -23.95 -11.52 5.04
CA ALA A 104 -23.96 -10.50 6.07
C ALA A 104 -25.29 -9.73 6.15
N ASN A 105 -26.06 -9.73 5.06
CA ASN A 105 -27.38 -9.08 5.00
C ASN A 105 -28.51 -9.96 5.55
N ALA A 106 -28.35 -11.28 5.63
CA ALA A 106 -29.36 -12.17 6.19
C ALA A 106 -29.37 -12.11 7.74
N ALA A 107 -28.19 -12.06 8.38
CA ALA A 107 -28.09 -12.02 9.84
C ALA A 107 -28.53 -10.69 10.48
N GLY A 108 -28.55 -9.58 9.71
CA GLY A 108 -28.90 -8.24 10.19
C GLY A 108 -30.40 -7.90 10.19
N LEU A 109 -31.22 -8.72 9.50
CA LEU A 109 -32.67 -8.49 9.37
C LEU A 109 -33.49 -9.29 10.39
N GLU A 110 -33.01 -10.44 10.85
CA GLU A 110 -33.74 -11.27 11.83
C GLU A 110 -33.73 -10.68 13.26
N THR A 111 -32.74 -9.86 13.62
CA THR A 111 -32.63 -9.26 14.96
C THR A 111 -33.50 -8.01 15.19
N ARG A 112 -34.21 -7.52 14.16
CA ARG A 112 -35.09 -6.33 14.29
C ARG A 112 -36.58 -6.64 14.37
N GLN A 113 -37.02 -7.89 14.20
CA GLN A 113 -38.44 -8.26 14.20
C GLN A 113 -38.94 -8.93 15.49
N ALA A 114 -38.08 -9.11 16.49
CA ALA A 114 -38.45 -9.70 17.78
C ALA A 114 -38.29 -8.71 18.94
N ARG A 115 -38.95 -7.55 18.87
CA ARG A 115 -39.27 -6.69 20.02
C ARG A 115 -40.63 -6.03 19.77
N ASN A 116 -41.69 -6.77 20.12
CA ASN A 116 -42.99 -6.21 20.50
C ASN A 116 -43.01 -6.01 22.01
#